data_AF-A0A1I2ME88-F1
#
_entry.id   AF-A0A1I2ME88-F1
#
_cell.length_a   1.000
_cell.length_b   1.000
_cell.length_c   1.000
_cell.angle_alpha   90.00
_cell.angle_beta   90.00
_cell.angle_gamma   90.00
#
_symmetry.space_group_name_H-M   'P 1'
#
loop_
_entity.id
_entity.type
_entity.pdbx_description
1 polymer ?
#
loop_
_entity_poly.entity_id
_entity_poly.type
_entity_poly.pdbx_seq_one_letter_code
_entity_poly.pdbx_strand_id
1 'polypeptide(L)' 'MSVKEKMSEQKNLVRNPCMGVCALDKDDLCIACRRSGMEIAEWGVLSNEQRREVIKKIERRYKGEICY' A
#
# COMPACT_ATOMS: atom_id res chain seq x y z
N MET A 1 -31.70 5.18 -21.10
CA MET A 1 -30.52 4.28 -21.16
C MET A 1 -29.64 4.62 -19.95
N SER A 2 -30.01 4.28 -18.71
CA SER A 2 -29.89 2.97 -18.04
C SER A 2 -28.53 2.30 -18.23
N VAL A 3 -27.48 2.87 -17.64
CA VAL A 3 -26.29 2.10 -17.24
C VAL A 3 -26.39 1.92 -15.73
N LYS A 4 -27.17 0.90 -15.36
CA LYS A 4 -27.34 0.42 -14.00
C LYS A 4 -26.05 -0.27 -13.53
N GLU A 5 -25.75 -0.03 -12.25
CA GLU A 5 -25.20 -1.02 -11.31
C GLU A 5 -23.79 -1.58 -11.56
N LYS A 6 -22.83 -1.11 -10.75
CA LYS A 6 -21.94 -1.99 -9.98
C LYS A 6 -21.74 -1.46 -8.55
N MET A 7 -22.83 -1.54 -7.80
CA MET A 7 -22.80 -1.68 -6.34
C MET A 7 -22.32 -3.11 -6.03
N SER A 8 -21.44 -3.29 -5.04
CA SER A 8 -20.99 -4.57 -4.45
C SER A 8 -19.78 -5.32 -5.05
N GLU A 9 -18.59 -4.71 -4.95
CA GLU A 9 -17.35 -5.47 -4.61
C GLU A 9 -16.55 -4.76 -3.50
N GLN A 10 -17.26 -3.99 -2.68
CA GLN A 10 -16.77 -3.22 -1.53
C GLN A 10 -16.56 -4.12 -0.29
N LYS A 11 -15.84 -5.25 -0.42
CA LYS A 11 -15.53 -6.09 0.76
C LYS A 11 -14.06 -6.47 0.93
N ASN A 12 -13.20 -6.18 -0.05
CA ASN A 12 -11.77 -6.47 0.02
C ASN A 12 -10.87 -5.37 -0.59
N LEU A 13 -11.37 -4.14 -0.76
CA LEU A 13 -10.55 -3.04 -1.26
C LEU A 13 -9.59 -2.58 -0.16
N VAL A 14 -8.37 -3.10 -0.22
CA VAL A 14 -7.26 -2.59 0.60
C VAL A 14 -6.90 -1.21 0.11
N ARG A 15 -7.06 -0.20 0.97
CA ARG A 15 -6.75 1.19 0.63
C ARG A 15 -5.28 1.31 0.24
N ASN A 16 -5.01 2.02 -0.84
CA ASN A 16 -3.64 2.33 -1.24
C ASN A 16 -3.04 3.33 -0.23
N PRO A 17 -1.93 3.01 0.45
CA PRO A 17 -1.29 3.91 1.40
C PRO A 17 -0.45 5.03 0.73
N CYS A 18 -0.58 5.22 -0.59
CA CYS A 18 0.15 6.25 -1.32
C CYS A 18 -0.36 7.66 -0.99
N MET A 19 0.56 8.56 -0.62
CA MET A 19 0.26 9.98 -0.35
C MET A 19 0.58 10.89 -1.55
N GLY A 20 0.78 10.33 -2.75
CA GLY A 20 1.13 11.10 -3.95
C GLY A 20 2.58 11.59 -4.01
N VAL A 21 3.40 11.23 -3.02
CA VAL A 21 4.83 11.54 -2.98
C VAL A 21 5.62 10.26 -3.29
N CYS A 22 6.46 10.31 -4.32
CA CYS A 22 7.35 9.23 -4.71
C CYS A 22 8.81 9.69 -4.56
N ALA A 23 9.32 9.62 -3.33
CA ALA A 23 10.72 9.88 -3.02
C ALA A 23 11.20 8.79 -2.07
N LEU A 24 12.17 7.99 -2.53
CA LEU A 24 12.79 6.92 -1.74
C LEU A 24 14.00 7.49 -1.00
N ASP A 25 14.22 7.02 0.23
CA ASP A 25 15.43 7.27 1.00
C ASP A 25 16.52 6.21 0.69
N LYS A 26 17.66 6.28 1.37
CA LYS A 26 18.80 5.35 1.22
C LYS A 26 18.46 3.89 1.47
N ASP A 27 17.41 3.61 2.23
CA ASP A 27 16.92 2.27 2.54
C ASP A 27 15.84 1.77 1.56
N ASP A 28 15.71 2.40 0.38
CA ASP A 28 14.68 2.11 -0.62
C ASP A 28 13.24 2.26 -0.11
N LEU A 29 13.05 2.99 0.99
CA LEU A 29 11.74 3.27 1.58
C LEU A 29 11.25 4.67 1.19
N CYS A 30 10.01 4.77 0.76
CA CYS A 30 9.38 6.05 0.49
C CYS A 30 9.30 6.88 1.76
N ILE A 31 9.80 8.12 1.73
CA ILE A 31 9.81 9.03 2.88
C ILE A 31 8.39 9.36 3.38
N ALA A 32 7.39 9.30 2.49
CA ALA A 32 6.00 9.66 2.80
C ALA A 32 5.11 8.46 3.13
N CYS A 33 5.12 7.40 2.32
CA CYS A 33 4.26 6.24 2.55
C CYS A 33 4.97 5.06 3.25
N ARG A 34 6.30 5.16 3.45
CA ARG A 34 7.13 4.13 4.10
C ARG A 34 7.04 2.74 3.46
N ARG A 35 6.59 2.65 2.20
CA ARG A 35 6.68 1.45 1.37
C ARG A 35 8.05 1.35 0.72
N SER A 36 8.53 0.13 0.52
CA SER A 36 9.73 -0.07 -0.29
C SER A 36 9.45 0.13 -1.78
N GLY A 37 10.48 0.43 -2.56
CA GLY A 37 10.39 0.47 -4.03
C GLY A 37 9.79 -0.83 -4.61
N MET A 38 10.17 -1.99 -4.07
CA MET A 38 9.59 -3.29 -4.45
C MET A 38 8.08 -3.37 -4.13
N GLU A 39 7.67 -2.98 -2.92
CA GLU A 39 6.25 -2.98 -2.54
C GLU A 39 5.41 -2.04 -3.41
N ILE A 40 6.00 -0.95 -3.91
CA ILE A 40 5.35 -0.02 -4.85
C ILE A 40 5.21 -0.68 -6.23
N ALA A 41 6.27 -1.30 -6.75
CA ALA A 41 6.26 -1.98 -8.04
C ALA A 41 5.28 -3.17 -8.06
N GLU A 42 5.24 -3.95 -6.98
CA GLU A 42 4.39 -5.14 -6.89
C GLU A 42 2.94 -4.81 -6.53
N TRP A 43 2.61 -3.60 -6.07
CA TRP A 43 1.28 -3.25 -5.55
C TRP A 43 0.11 -3.63 -6.49
N GLY A 44 0.32 -3.51 -7.81
CA GLY A 44 -0.65 -3.87 -8.83
C GLY A 44 -0.93 -5.38 -8.92
N VAL A 45 0.07 -6.22 -8.65
CA VAL A 45 -0.01 -7.68 -8.72
C VAL A 45 -0.29 -8.35 -7.37
N LEU A 46 -0.05 -7.64 -6.25
CA LEU A 46 -0.31 -8.18 -4.91
C LEU A 46 -1.79 -8.52 -4.69
N SER A 47 -2.03 -9.65 -4.03
CA SER A 47 -3.35 -10.05 -3.56
C SER A 47 -3.82 -9.14 -2.41
N ASN A 48 -5.12 -9.15 -2.11
CA ASN A 48 -5.66 -8.34 -1.01
C ASN A 48 -5.10 -8.75 0.36
N GLU A 49 -4.66 -9.99 0.53
CA GLU A 49 -3.98 -10.42 1.75
C GLU A 49 -2.58 -9.81 1.85
N GLN A 50 -1.80 -9.92 0.78
CA GLN A 50 -0.45 -9.34 0.72
C GLN A 50 -0.47 -7.82 0.89
N ARG A 51 -1.45 -7.13 0.28
CA ARG A 51 -1.63 -5.68 0.48
C ARG A 51 -1.88 -5.32 1.95
N ARG A 52 -2.62 -6.14 2.70
CA ARG A 52 -2.81 -5.92 4.16
C ARG A 52 -1.52 -6.14 4.92
N GLU A 53 -0.72 -7.13 4.55
CA GLU A 53 0.59 -7.34 5.17
C GLU A 53 1.52 -6.14 4.94
N VAL A 54 1.54 -5.59 3.73
CA VAL A 54 2.31 -4.37 3.42
C VAL A 54 1.86 -3.22 4.32
N ILE A 55 0.56 -3.02 4.52
CA ILE A 55 0.05 -1.99 5.44
C ILE A 55 0.51 -2.25 6.88
N LYS A 56 0.43 -3.50 7.37
CA LYS A 56 0.95 -3.84 8.69
C LYS A 56 2.45 -3.57 8.80
N LYS A 57 3.24 -3.85 7.77
CA LYS A 57 4.68 -3.52 7.74
C LYS A 57 4.90 -2.02 7.81
N ILE A 58 4.14 -1.22 7.05
CA ILE A 58 4.17 0.25 7.11
C ILE A 58 3.87 0.74 8.53
N GLU A 59 2.81 0.23 9.17
CA GLU A 59 2.46 0.59 10.56
C GLU A 59 3.59 0.27 11.54
N ARG A 60 4.24 -0.89 11.40
CA ARG A 60 5.39 -1.27 12.22
C ARG A 60 6.60 -0.37 11.97
N ARG A 61 6.85 0.04 10.71
CA ARG A 61 7.88 1.03 10.35
C ARG A 61 7.59 2.40 10.95
N TYR A 62 6.32 2.81 11.04
CA TYR A 62 5.92 4.06 11.70
C TYR A 62 6.08 4.00 13.22
N LYS A 63 5.82 2.85 13.84
CA LYS A 63 6.04 2.63 15.27
C LYS A 63 7.53 2.53 15.65
N GLY A 64 8.44 2.48 14.68
CA GLY A 64 9.86 2.27 14.93
C GLY A 64 10.20 0.85 15.40
N GLU A 65 9.28 -0.12 15.23
CA GLU A 65 9.52 -1.52 15.58
C GLU A 65 10.46 -2.23 14.59
N ILE A 66 10.72 -1.60 13.44
CA ILE A 66 11.60 -2.10 12.38
C ILE A 66 12.65 -1.01 12.15
N CYS A 67 13.78 -1.14 12.84
CA CYS A 67 15.02 -0.47 12.50
C CYS A 67 15.76 -1.37 11.51
N TYR A 68 16.07 -0.85 10.33
CA TYR A 68 17.00 -1.47 9.39
C TYR A 68 18.41 -0.95 9.65
#